data_AF-A0A1F5I4D8-F1
#
_entry.id   AF-A0A1F5I4D8-F1
#
_cell.length_a   1.000
_cell.length_b   1.000
_cell.length_c   1.000
_cell.angle_alpha   90.00
_cell.angle_beta   90.00
_cell.angle_gamma   90.00
#
_symmetry.space_group_name_H-M   'P 1'
#
loop_
_entity.id
_entity.type
_entity.pdbx_description
1 polymer ?
#
loop_
_entity_poly.entity_id
_entity_poly.type
_entity_poly.pdbx_seq_one_letter_code
_entity_poly.pdbx_strand_id
1 'polypeptide(L)'
;MNPPKRRKIKFYILLLIIFVSFFALLSGLFLIKATFNLRKVSASAKSQDLAAAKTSINAAQNDFKNAKSALSVFTPFRIIPFFGWYIADIQRGVSAATASLGAAENIVDAIAPYADVLGFKEQGNFLGGSAAERLNLAIETLSKITPQLDKISANLTVARKQIDQIQSWRYPNFLPTRPRTKIETAKETIDRLDTFIVQARPLIEVLPQIMGRDGKKKYLILFQNNAEIRPTGGFITAYAYLTIDKGKIESAGSSDIYKLDETLTKKFPAPAPILKYLPNVYNLNIRDTNLSPDFLISMKQFENLYKVSAADQDIEGIITVDTNFVLNMIKVLGPIEVEGTKYTADIVDECACPQIIYQLEKFADEPVNFEKGNERKAIISPLMQQMITMILSAPQSKWPHIISTILSSFSQKHILLYFKEAAAQNAVEKVNFAGRVYNYEDDYFYLNETNFGGAKSNLYIKQTLKQIITKTKNGQINKKITIEYKYPRRADNCSLERKGGLCLAGIYRDWIRIYVPLGSTLIKSSGLEQNFTTGEDLGKTLFEGFFTLRPEGIAKIEIEYTSPVKLDPNYKLLIQKQPGVPNFSYDIEAFGKKIKAFPLDSDKELIVKP
;
A
#
# COMPACT_ATOMS: atom_id res chain seq x y z
N MET A 1 3.22 -79.75 20.95
CA MET A 1 2.18 -78.76 21.30
C MET A 1 2.55 -77.40 20.75
N ASN A 2 1.87 -76.94 19.69
CA ASN A 2 2.10 -75.61 19.12
C ASN A 2 1.55 -74.52 20.05
N PRO A 3 2.31 -73.45 20.37
CA PRO A 3 1.75 -72.34 21.16
C PRO A 3 0.59 -71.72 20.39
N PRO A 4 -0.50 -71.31 21.08
CA PRO A 4 -1.78 -71.05 20.44
C PRO A 4 -1.64 -69.84 19.51
N LYS A 5 -2.07 -69.98 18.25
CA LYS A 5 -2.03 -68.92 17.21
C LYS A 5 -2.48 -67.54 17.73
N ARG A 6 -3.43 -67.50 18.69
CA ARG A 6 -3.90 -66.27 19.37
C ARG A 6 -2.83 -65.51 20.16
N ARG A 7 -1.85 -66.19 20.78
CA ARG A 7 -0.78 -65.55 21.58
C ARG A 7 0.26 -64.88 20.67
N LYS A 8 0.56 -65.50 19.52
CA LYS A 8 1.41 -64.91 18.46
C LYS A 8 0.73 -63.68 17.83
N ILE A 9 -0.57 -63.76 17.51
CA ILE A 9 -1.33 -62.62 16.96
C ILE A 9 -1.34 -61.43 17.93
N LYS A 10 -1.62 -61.65 19.22
CA LYS A 10 -1.57 -60.58 20.24
C LYS A 10 -0.17 -59.96 20.37
N PHE A 11 0.88 -60.77 20.26
CA PHE A 11 2.26 -60.30 20.29
C PHE A 11 2.61 -59.41 19.08
N TYR A 12 2.21 -59.81 17.86
CA TYR A 12 2.42 -58.99 16.66
C TYR A 12 1.60 -57.69 16.68
N ILE A 13 0.38 -57.71 17.22
CA ILE A 13 -0.43 -56.51 17.41
C ILE A 13 0.24 -55.56 18.42
N LEU A 14 0.77 -56.08 19.54
CA LEU A 14 1.48 -55.28 20.53
C LEU A 14 2.74 -54.63 19.94
N LEU A 15 3.53 -55.38 19.17
CA LEU A 15 4.69 -54.84 18.46
C LEU A 15 4.31 -53.75 17.46
N LEU A 16 3.22 -53.95 16.71
CA LEU A 16 2.70 -52.93 15.79
C LEU A 16 2.26 -51.66 16.54
N ILE A 17 1.59 -51.79 17.68
CA ILE A 17 1.17 -50.64 18.50
C ILE A 17 2.39 -49.88 19.04
N ILE A 18 3.42 -50.60 19.53
CA ILE A 18 4.67 -49.99 20.03
C ILE A 18 5.38 -49.27 18.87
N PHE A 19 5.48 -49.89 17.70
CA PHE A 19 6.08 -49.32 16.51
C PHE A 19 5.34 -48.04 16.07
N VAL A 20 4.01 -48.11 15.92
CA VAL A 20 3.17 -46.96 15.54
C VAL A 20 3.26 -45.84 16.58
N SER A 21 3.24 -46.16 17.88
CA SER A 21 3.38 -45.18 18.97
C SER A 21 4.76 -44.51 18.98
N PHE A 22 5.83 -45.29 18.75
CA PHE A 22 7.18 -44.76 18.63
C PHE A 22 7.29 -43.76 17.48
N PHE A 23 6.78 -44.12 16.29
CA PHE A 23 6.77 -43.21 15.15
C PHE A 23 5.83 -42.00 15.33
N ALA A 24 4.76 -42.13 16.12
CA ALA A 24 3.87 -41.03 16.44
C ALA A 24 4.55 -40.00 17.35
N LEU A 25 5.22 -40.49 18.40
CA LEU A 25 6.04 -39.67 19.31
C LEU A 25 7.17 -38.99 18.53
N LEU A 26 7.88 -39.75 17.70
CA LEU A 26 8.97 -39.25 16.86
C LEU A 26 8.49 -38.16 15.88
N SER A 27 7.35 -38.39 15.22
CA SER A 27 6.73 -37.39 14.33
C SER A 27 6.33 -36.13 15.09
N GLY A 28 5.75 -36.26 16.29
CA GLY A 28 5.40 -35.15 17.16
C GLY A 28 6.62 -34.32 17.58
N LEU A 29 7.70 -34.99 18.00
CA LEU A 29 8.96 -34.34 18.36
C LEU A 29 9.56 -33.54 17.20
N PHE A 30 9.61 -34.13 15.99
CA PHE A 30 10.11 -33.41 14.81
C PHE A 30 9.23 -32.23 14.43
N LEU A 31 7.90 -32.35 14.52
CA LEU A 31 6.98 -31.22 14.26
C LEU A 31 7.13 -30.10 15.29
N ILE A 32 7.35 -30.41 16.57
CA ILE A 32 7.60 -29.40 17.60
C ILE A 32 8.90 -28.64 17.31
N LYS A 33 9.99 -29.35 16.97
CA LYS A 33 11.26 -28.73 16.57
C LYS A 33 11.11 -27.89 15.30
N ALA A 34 10.45 -28.42 14.27
CA ALA A 34 10.20 -27.73 13.01
C ALA A 34 9.42 -26.42 13.22
N THR A 35 8.35 -26.45 14.01
CA THR A 35 7.55 -25.26 14.30
C THR A 35 8.29 -24.24 15.17
N PHE A 36 9.17 -24.69 16.07
CA PHE A 36 10.05 -23.82 16.83
C PHE A 36 11.07 -23.10 15.92
N ASN A 37 11.73 -23.84 15.02
CA ASN A 37 12.66 -23.24 14.05
C ASN A 37 11.95 -22.35 13.02
N LEU A 38 10.72 -22.69 12.61
CA LEU A 38 9.90 -21.82 11.77
C LEU A 38 9.57 -20.47 12.45
N ARG A 39 9.34 -20.47 13.77
CA ARG A 39 9.19 -19.21 14.52
C ARG A 39 10.48 -18.39 14.54
N LYS A 40 11.65 -19.04 14.60
CA LYS A 40 12.94 -18.36 14.48
C LYS A 40 13.12 -17.74 13.10
N VAL A 41 12.72 -18.42 12.01
CA VAL A 41 12.71 -17.82 10.66
C VAL A 41 11.94 -16.50 10.65
N SER A 42 10.73 -16.50 11.23
CA SER A 42 9.92 -15.28 11.32
C SER A 42 10.59 -14.20 12.20
N ALA A 43 11.24 -14.58 13.30
CA ALA A 43 11.96 -13.64 14.17
C ALA A 43 13.19 -13.04 13.47
N SER A 44 14.00 -13.85 12.78
CA SER A 44 15.18 -13.41 12.04
C SER A 44 14.83 -12.52 10.86
N ALA A 45 13.73 -12.83 10.15
CA ALA A 45 13.21 -11.96 9.10
C ALA A 45 12.77 -10.59 9.65
N LYS A 46 12.12 -10.57 10.83
CA LYS A 46 11.74 -9.31 11.51
C LYS A 46 12.95 -8.52 12.00
N SER A 47 14.01 -9.19 12.44
CA SER A 47 15.26 -8.55 12.87
C SER A 47 16.22 -8.22 11.73
N GLN A 48 15.83 -8.52 10.48
CA GLN A 48 16.63 -8.27 9.27
C GLN A 48 18.03 -8.90 9.36
N ASP A 49 18.10 -10.09 9.96
CA ASP A 49 19.33 -10.87 10.10
C ASP A 49 19.29 -12.01 9.08
N LEU A 50 19.93 -11.78 7.93
CA LEU A 50 19.87 -12.69 6.80
C LEU A 50 20.61 -14.00 7.09
N ALA A 51 21.75 -13.93 7.80
CA ALA A 51 22.52 -15.10 8.20
C ALA A 51 21.75 -15.97 9.20
N ALA A 52 21.13 -15.36 10.21
CA ALA A 52 20.27 -16.07 11.16
C ALA A 52 19.00 -16.61 10.48
N ALA A 53 18.45 -15.90 9.48
CA ALA A 53 17.33 -16.37 8.69
C ALA A 53 17.72 -17.61 7.89
N LYS A 54 18.84 -17.60 7.14
CA LYS A 54 19.35 -18.75 6.40
C LYS A 54 19.56 -19.97 7.29
N THR A 55 20.21 -19.77 8.43
CA THR A 55 20.46 -20.83 9.42
C THR A 55 19.15 -21.43 9.95
N SER A 56 18.18 -20.57 10.28
CA SER A 56 16.88 -21.00 10.81
C SER A 56 16.02 -21.69 9.73
N ILE A 57 16.11 -21.25 8.47
CA ILE A 57 15.44 -21.87 7.33
C ILE A 57 15.98 -23.29 7.14
N ASN A 58 17.31 -23.46 7.08
CA ASN A 58 17.95 -24.77 6.92
C ASN A 58 17.60 -25.72 8.07
N ALA A 59 17.61 -25.23 9.31
CA ALA A 59 17.20 -26.01 10.47
C ALA A 59 15.73 -26.44 10.38
N ALA A 60 14.82 -25.51 10.04
CA ALA A 60 13.40 -25.80 9.88
C ALA A 60 13.14 -26.80 8.74
N GLN A 61 13.81 -26.65 7.59
CA GLN A 61 13.71 -27.56 6.47
C GLN A 61 14.14 -28.98 6.85
N ASN A 62 15.28 -29.13 7.54
CA ASN A 62 15.75 -30.41 8.02
C ASN A 62 14.76 -31.07 8.98
N ASP A 63 14.21 -30.30 9.93
CA ASP A 63 13.21 -30.83 10.87
C ASP A 63 11.89 -31.21 10.17
N PHE A 64 11.43 -30.42 9.19
CA PHE A 64 10.25 -30.78 8.39
C PHE A 64 10.51 -31.99 7.48
N LYS A 65 11.73 -32.16 6.96
CA LYS A 65 12.12 -33.36 6.20
C LYS A 65 12.10 -34.60 7.10
N ASN A 66 12.64 -34.50 8.32
CA ASN A 66 12.59 -35.57 9.31
C ASN A 66 11.15 -35.89 9.74
N ALA A 67 10.32 -34.86 9.97
CA ALA A 67 8.90 -35.03 10.24
C ALA A 67 8.19 -35.74 9.08
N LYS A 68 8.46 -35.35 7.84
CA LYS A 68 7.90 -35.99 6.63
C LYS A 68 8.27 -37.47 6.54
N SER A 69 9.54 -37.80 6.80
CA SER A 69 10.01 -39.19 6.82
C SER A 69 9.35 -40.00 7.92
N ALA A 70 9.28 -39.50 9.15
CA ALA A 70 8.61 -40.18 10.25
C ALA A 70 7.10 -40.37 10.01
N LEU A 71 6.45 -39.35 9.43
CA LEU A 71 5.03 -39.39 9.07
C LEU A 71 4.74 -40.34 7.90
N SER A 72 5.72 -40.70 7.08
CA SER A 72 5.52 -41.58 5.92
C SER A 72 5.06 -42.98 6.34
N VAL A 73 5.44 -43.44 7.54
CA VAL A 73 5.00 -44.70 8.17
C VAL A 73 3.48 -44.75 8.30
N PHE A 74 2.83 -43.59 8.45
CA PHE A 74 1.37 -43.51 8.60
C PHE A 74 0.61 -43.46 7.28
N THR A 75 1.29 -43.43 6.12
CA THR A 75 0.65 -43.31 4.80
C THR A 75 -0.39 -44.41 4.52
N PRO A 76 -0.18 -45.70 4.88
CA PRO A 76 -1.20 -46.73 4.69
C PRO A 76 -2.49 -46.46 5.48
N PHE A 77 -2.41 -45.75 6.62
CA PHE A 77 -3.59 -45.41 7.45
C PHE A 77 -4.47 -44.31 6.85
N ARG A 78 -4.08 -43.70 5.72
CA ARG A 78 -4.91 -42.73 5.00
C ARG A 78 -6.26 -43.30 4.53
N ILE A 79 -6.34 -44.62 4.34
CA ILE A 79 -7.55 -45.32 3.88
C ILE A 79 -8.62 -45.37 4.99
N ILE A 80 -8.22 -45.23 6.26
CA ILE A 80 -9.14 -45.31 7.40
C ILE A 80 -10.04 -44.07 7.42
N PRO A 81 -11.38 -44.21 7.36
CA PRO A 81 -12.29 -43.07 7.42
C PRO A 81 -12.05 -42.21 8.67
N PHE A 82 -12.19 -40.89 8.53
CA PHE A 82 -11.96 -39.87 9.57
C PHE A 82 -10.50 -39.75 10.04
N PHE A 83 -9.86 -40.84 10.50
CA PHE A 83 -8.47 -40.83 10.97
C PHE A 83 -7.48 -40.54 9.84
N GLY A 84 -7.67 -41.19 8.69
CA GLY A 84 -6.82 -41.03 7.52
C GLY A 84 -6.82 -39.61 6.96
N TRP A 85 -7.90 -38.84 7.19
CA TRP A 85 -7.97 -37.42 6.83
C TRP A 85 -6.95 -36.58 7.60
N TYR A 86 -6.82 -36.79 8.92
CA TYR A 86 -5.87 -36.05 9.74
C TYR A 86 -4.42 -36.42 9.40
N ILE A 87 -4.14 -37.69 9.10
CA ILE A 87 -2.83 -38.11 8.61
C ILE A 87 -2.49 -37.42 7.29
N ALA A 88 -3.43 -37.42 6.33
CA ALA A 88 -3.26 -36.73 5.06
C ALA A 88 -3.06 -35.22 5.23
N ASP A 89 -3.84 -34.58 6.10
CA ASP A 89 -3.77 -33.13 6.34
C ASP A 89 -2.46 -32.72 7.03
N ILE A 90 -1.94 -33.50 7.98
CA ILE A 90 -0.62 -33.25 8.59
C ILE A 90 0.49 -33.38 7.53
N GLN A 91 0.45 -34.42 6.70
CA GLN A 91 1.45 -34.62 5.65
C GLN A 91 1.39 -33.54 4.57
N ARG A 92 0.19 -33.04 4.24
CA ARG A 92 -0.01 -31.87 3.38
C ARG A 92 0.54 -30.60 4.01
N GLY A 93 0.25 -30.35 5.29
CA GLY A 93 0.76 -29.19 6.03
C GLY A 93 2.29 -29.16 6.10
N VAL A 94 2.92 -30.32 6.37
CA VAL A 94 4.38 -30.48 6.32
C VAL A 94 4.92 -30.21 4.92
N SER A 95 4.29 -30.76 3.88
CA SER A 95 4.71 -30.54 2.49
C SER A 95 4.57 -29.07 2.08
N ALA A 96 3.50 -28.40 2.50
CA ALA A 96 3.31 -26.97 2.28
C ALA A 96 4.39 -26.16 2.99
N ALA A 97 4.68 -26.46 4.27
CA ALA A 97 5.72 -25.79 5.03
C ALA A 97 7.11 -25.98 4.42
N THR A 98 7.46 -27.20 3.99
CA THR A 98 8.73 -27.46 3.28
C THR A 98 8.84 -26.64 2.00
N ALA A 99 7.78 -26.59 1.19
CA ALA A 99 7.77 -25.81 -0.03
C ALA A 99 7.88 -24.30 0.24
N SER A 100 7.14 -23.77 1.22
CA SER A 100 7.28 -22.38 1.67
C SER A 100 8.69 -22.04 2.16
N LEU A 101 9.34 -22.95 2.89
CA LEU A 101 10.73 -22.77 3.31
C LEU A 101 11.71 -22.84 2.13
N GLY A 102 11.45 -23.65 1.12
CA GLY A 102 12.23 -23.64 -0.12
C GLY A 102 12.08 -22.33 -0.89
N ALA A 103 10.89 -21.72 -0.89
CA ALA A 103 10.70 -20.36 -1.43
C ALA A 103 11.50 -19.33 -0.60
N ALA A 104 11.45 -19.41 0.73
CA ALA A 104 12.21 -18.52 1.61
C ALA A 104 13.74 -18.66 1.42
N GLU A 105 14.24 -19.88 1.26
CA GLU A 105 15.64 -20.16 0.97
C GLU A 105 16.08 -19.50 -0.36
N ASN A 106 15.32 -19.69 -1.43
CA ASN A 106 15.62 -19.06 -2.72
C ASN A 106 15.61 -17.52 -2.64
N ILE A 107 14.73 -16.92 -1.84
CA ILE A 107 14.73 -15.47 -1.58
C ILE A 107 16.02 -15.05 -0.87
N VAL A 108 16.38 -15.78 0.20
CA VAL A 108 17.59 -15.49 0.98
C VAL A 108 18.84 -15.64 0.13
N ASP A 109 18.94 -16.69 -0.68
CA ASP A 109 20.07 -16.91 -1.59
C ASP A 109 20.14 -15.88 -2.72
N ALA A 110 19.00 -15.39 -3.21
CA ALA A 110 18.95 -14.33 -4.20
C ALA A 110 19.41 -12.97 -3.63
N ILE A 111 19.13 -12.72 -2.36
CA ILE A 111 19.43 -11.46 -1.68
C ILE A 111 20.82 -11.47 -1.02
N ALA A 112 21.33 -12.64 -0.61
CA ALA A 112 22.58 -12.78 0.16
C ALA A 112 23.79 -12.06 -0.45
N PRO A 113 24.07 -12.14 -1.76
CA PRO A 113 25.22 -11.42 -2.32
C PRO A 113 25.10 -9.89 -2.25
N TYR A 114 23.93 -9.38 -1.86
CA TYR A 114 23.53 -7.97 -1.85
C TYR A 114 22.98 -7.53 -0.49
N ALA A 115 23.12 -8.39 0.52
CA ALA A 115 22.60 -8.17 1.86
C ALA A 115 23.07 -6.82 2.43
N ASP A 116 24.37 -6.53 2.27
CA ASP A 116 24.99 -5.28 2.68
C ASP A 116 24.41 -4.04 1.98
N VAL A 117 24.22 -4.13 0.66
CA VAL A 117 23.63 -3.05 -0.15
C VAL A 117 22.21 -2.73 0.33
N LEU A 118 21.45 -3.76 0.68
CA LEU A 118 20.07 -3.65 1.15
C LEU A 118 19.97 -3.35 2.66
N GLY A 119 21.10 -3.19 3.35
CA GLY A 119 21.15 -2.82 4.76
C GLY A 119 20.91 -3.96 5.75
N PHE A 120 20.98 -5.22 5.30
CA PHE A 120 20.92 -6.38 6.19
C PHE A 120 22.21 -6.50 7.01
N LYS A 121 22.11 -7.13 8.18
CA LYS A 121 23.27 -7.40 9.05
C LYS A 121 24.02 -8.63 8.50
N GLU A 122 25.26 -8.45 8.06
CA GLU A 122 26.21 -9.55 7.80
C GLU A 122 27.47 -9.46 8.67
N GLN A 123 28.16 -10.59 8.80
CA GLN A 123 29.39 -10.78 9.57
C GLN A 123 30.69 -10.57 8.75
N GLY A 124 30.66 -9.96 7.56
CA GLY A 124 31.89 -9.80 6.76
C GLY A 124 31.82 -8.84 5.57
N ASN A 125 32.97 -8.19 5.32
CA ASN A 125 33.38 -7.29 4.23
C ASN A 125 32.30 -6.58 3.40
N PHE A 126 31.97 -5.39 3.90
CA PHE A 126 31.42 -4.26 3.17
C PHE A 126 31.89 -4.22 1.71
N LEU A 127 30.92 -4.36 0.80
CA LEU A 127 31.08 -3.87 -0.57
C LEU A 127 31.30 -2.36 -0.50
N GLY A 128 32.58 -1.98 -0.49
CA GLY A 128 33.03 -0.60 -0.65
C GLY A 128 32.30 0.09 -1.81
N GLY A 129 32.02 1.38 -1.64
CA GLY A 129 31.40 2.20 -2.68
C GLY A 129 30.42 3.23 -2.12
N SER A 130 30.22 4.28 -2.91
CA SER A 130 29.15 5.26 -2.80
C SER A 130 27.78 4.57 -2.91
N ALA A 131 26.70 5.16 -2.36
CA ALA A 131 25.38 4.55 -2.53
C ALA A 131 24.91 4.50 -3.99
N ALA A 132 25.44 5.36 -4.87
CA ALA A 132 25.18 5.28 -6.30
C ALA A 132 25.72 3.96 -6.87
N GLU A 133 26.93 3.55 -6.48
CA GLU A 133 27.51 2.25 -6.88
C GLU A 133 26.71 1.08 -6.31
N ARG A 134 26.25 1.20 -5.05
CA ARG A 134 25.39 0.18 -4.44
C ARG A 134 24.05 0.05 -5.15
N LEU A 135 23.42 1.16 -5.50
CA LEU A 135 22.15 1.17 -6.22
C LEU A 135 22.32 0.60 -7.63
N ASN A 136 23.39 0.98 -8.32
CA ASN A 136 23.74 0.40 -9.62
C ASN A 136 23.93 -1.13 -9.51
N LEU A 137 24.72 -1.59 -8.54
CA LEU A 137 24.91 -3.02 -8.29
C LEU A 137 23.59 -3.74 -8.00
N ALA A 138 22.70 -3.13 -7.20
CA ALA A 138 21.36 -3.67 -6.95
C ALA A 138 20.53 -3.77 -8.24
N ILE A 139 20.61 -2.78 -9.13
CA ILE A 139 19.91 -2.76 -10.41
C ILE A 139 20.41 -3.86 -11.36
N GLU A 140 21.72 -3.97 -11.55
CA GLU A 140 22.33 -5.03 -12.36
C GLU A 140 21.92 -6.42 -11.84
N THR A 141 21.78 -6.51 -10.54
CA THR A 141 21.43 -7.73 -9.82
C THR A 141 19.97 -8.14 -9.96
N LEU A 142 19.04 -7.21 -10.03
CA LEU A 142 17.62 -7.52 -10.20
C LEU A 142 17.40 -8.44 -11.42
N SER A 143 18.18 -8.23 -12.49
CA SER A 143 18.15 -9.10 -13.68
C SER A 143 18.53 -10.56 -13.36
N LYS A 144 19.47 -10.77 -12.43
CA LYS A 144 19.93 -12.08 -11.95
C LYS A 144 18.97 -12.74 -10.95
N ILE A 145 18.05 -11.97 -10.36
CA ILE A 145 17.02 -12.48 -9.46
C ILE A 145 15.86 -13.12 -10.23
N THR A 146 15.62 -12.71 -11.48
CA THR A 146 14.52 -13.21 -12.33
C THR A 146 14.42 -14.76 -12.37
N PRO A 147 15.52 -15.52 -12.60
CA PRO A 147 15.46 -16.99 -12.58
C PRO A 147 15.14 -17.58 -11.19
N GLN A 148 15.45 -16.86 -10.11
CA GLN A 148 15.10 -17.27 -8.75
C GLN A 148 13.60 -17.05 -8.48
N LEU A 149 12.97 -16.04 -9.10
CA LEU A 149 11.53 -15.83 -9.01
C LEU A 149 10.74 -17.02 -9.54
N ASP A 150 11.21 -17.67 -10.61
CA ASP A 150 10.58 -18.89 -11.14
C ASP A 150 10.60 -20.03 -10.11
N LYS A 151 11.73 -20.21 -9.41
CA LYS A 151 11.85 -21.23 -8.34
C LYS A 151 10.99 -20.87 -7.12
N ILE A 152 10.96 -19.59 -6.73
CA ILE A 152 10.12 -19.08 -5.62
C ILE A 152 8.65 -19.34 -5.94
N SER A 153 8.20 -18.95 -7.14
CA SER A 153 6.84 -19.14 -7.63
C SER A 153 6.46 -20.62 -7.68
N ALA A 154 7.31 -21.48 -8.22
CA ALA A 154 7.08 -22.93 -8.25
C ALA A 154 6.91 -23.52 -6.83
N ASN A 155 7.75 -23.11 -5.88
CA ASN A 155 7.66 -23.53 -4.49
C ASN A 155 6.37 -23.03 -3.81
N LEU A 156 5.97 -21.78 -4.03
CA LEU A 156 4.73 -21.22 -3.49
C LEU A 156 3.49 -21.88 -4.10
N THR A 157 3.49 -22.17 -5.40
CA THR A 157 2.43 -22.92 -6.09
C THR A 157 2.28 -24.32 -5.50
N VAL A 158 3.40 -25.02 -5.22
CA VAL A 158 3.35 -26.32 -4.52
C VAL A 158 2.80 -26.16 -3.11
N ALA A 159 3.23 -25.15 -2.36
CA ALA A 159 2.75 -24.91 -1.01
C ALA A 159 1.23 -24.67 -0.98
N ARG A 160 0.75 -23.80 -1.89
CA ARG A 160 -0.67 -23.49 -2.11
C ARG A 160 -1.49 -24.74 -2.44
N LYS A 161 -1.06 -25.50 -3.45
CA LYS A 161 -1.72 -26.74 -3.87
C LYS A 161 -1.84 -27.76 -2.73
N GLN A 162 -0.86 -27.84 -1.82
CA GLN A 162 -0.91 -28.76 -0.68
C GLN A 162 -1.83 -28.24 0.42
N ILE A 163 -1.70 -26.97 0.81
CA ILE A 163 -2.46 -26.42 1.92
C ILE A 163 -3.95 -26.29 1.59
N ASP A 164 -4.31 -25.97 0.34
CA ASP A 164 -5.70 -25.82 -0.09
C ASP A 164 -6.53 -27.10 0.07
N GLN A 165 -5.88 -28.26 -0.10
CA GLN A 165 -6.53 -29.55 0.09
C GLN A 165 -6.90 -29.83 1.55
N ILE A 166 -6.33 -29.11 2.52
CA ILE A 166 -6.67 -29.23 3.94
C ILE A 166 -8.05 -28.63 4.19
N GLN A 167 -8.96 -29.41 4.77
CA GLN A 167 -10.32 -28.98 5.02
C GLN A 167 -10.43 -28.35 6.42
N SER A 168 -10.40 -27.01 6.51
CA SER A 168 -10.35 -26.28 7.77
C SER A 168 -11.53 -26.58 8.71
N TRP A 169 -12.70 -26.97 8.18
CA TRP A 169 -13.87 -27.34 8.98
C TRP A 169 -13.69 -28.61 9.82
N ARG A 170 -12.71 -29.47 9.50
CA ARG A 170 -12.36 -30.67 10.29
C ARG A 170 -11.74 -30.34 11.65
N TYR A 171 -11.37 -29.07 11.87
CA TYR A 171 -10.67 -28.60 13.06
C TYR A 171 -11.59 -27.69 13.89
N PRO A 172 -11.77 -27.98 15.19
CA PRO A 172 -12.63 -27.16 16.04
C PRO A 172 -11.94 -25.86 16.47
N ASN A 173 -12.69 -24.75 16.48
CA ASN A 173 -12.21 -23.46 17.01
C ASN A 173 -12.41 -23.28 18.52
N PHE A 174 -13.10 -24.21 19.21
CA PHE A 174 -13.27 -24.15 20.67
C PHE A 174 -11.99 -24.53 21.44
N LEU A 175 -11.01 -25.16 20.79
CA LEU A 175 -9.71 -25.44 21.41
C LEU A 175 -8.93 -24.15 21.65
N PRO A 176 -8.15 -24.03 22.75
CA PRO A 176 -7.36 -22.83 23.05
C PRO A 176 -6.44 -22.39 21.90
N THR A 177 -5.96 -23.35 21.10
CA THR A 177 -5.04 -23.10 19.98
C THR A 177 -5.72 -22.59 18.72
N ARG A 178 -7.07 -22.58 18.65
CA ARG A 178 -7.90 -22.19 17.49
C ARG A 178 -7.34 -22.72 16.14
N PRO A 179 -7.19 -24.04 15.99
CA PRO A 179 -6.48 -24.65 14.87
C PRO A 179 -7.09 -24.31 13.51
N ARG A 180 -8.42 -24.23 13.39
CA ARG A 180 -9.07 -23.85 12.13
C ARG A 180 -8.71 -22.44 11.70
N THR A 181 -8.75 -21.45 12.60
CA THR A 181 -8.29 -20.08 12.29
C THR A 181 -6.83 -20.07 11.84
N LYS A 182 -5.94 -20.84 12.48
CA LYS A 182 -4.52 -20.91 12.08
C LYS A 182 -4.33 -21.49 10.69
N ILE A 183 -5.09 -22.52 10.32
CA ILE A 183 -5.07 -23.10 8.97
C ILE A 183 -5.58 -22.09 7.95
N GLU A 184 -6.70 -21.42 8.24
CA GLU A 184 -7.26 -20.37 7.37
C GLU A 184 -6.25 -19.21 7.18
N THR A 185 -5.62 -18.72 8.25
CA THR A 185 -4.56 -17.70 8.16
C THR A 185 -3.34 -18.18 7.36
N ALA A 186 -2.93 -19.44 7.52
CA ALA A 186 -1.80 -19.99 6.76
C ALA A 186 -2.11 -20.09 5.25
N LYS A 187 -3.33 -20.50 4.90
CA LYS A 187 -3.82 -20.48 3.50
C LYS A 187 -3.79 -19.07 2.92
N GLU A 188 -4.42 -18.12 3.61
CA GLU A 188 -4.47 -16.72 3.20
C GLU A 188 -3.06 -16.11 3.04
N THR A 189 -2.13 -16.46 3.94
CA THR A 189 -0.75 -15.98 3.87
C THR A 189 -0.03 -16.53 2.63
N ILE A 190 -0.15 -17.83 2.36
CA ILE A 190 0.46 -18.45 1.19
C ILE A 190 -0.15 -17.91 -0.10
N ASP A 191 -1.48 -17.78 -0.18
CA ASP A 191 -2.18 -17.22 -1.33
C ASP A 191 -1.75 -15.78 -1.63
N ARG A 192 -1.62 -14.95 -0.59
CA ARG A 192 -1.14 -13.57 -0.72
C ARG A 192 0.29 -13.49 -1.21
N LEU A 193 1.18 -14.34 -0.67
CA LEU A 193 2.58 -14.38 -1.09
C LEU A 193 2.73 -14.86 -2.54
N ASP A 194 2.03 -15.93 -2.92
CA ASP A 194 1.98 -16.46 -4.28
C ASP A 194 1.52 -15.37 -5.27
N THR A 195 0.38 -14.75 -4.97
CA THR A 195 -0.19 -13.66 -5.77
C THR A 195 0.75 -12.46 -5.87
N PHE A 196 1.35 -12.04 -4.76
CA PHE A 196 2.29 -10.92 -4.73
C PHE A 196 3.52 -11.19 -5.58
N ILE A 197 4.15 -12.36 -5.47
CA ILE A 197 5.34 -12.70 -6.27
C ILE A 197 5.00 -12.73 -7.76
N VAL A 198 3.86 -13.31 -8.14
CA VAL A 198 3.41 -13.32 -9.53
C VAL A 198 3.16 -11.90 -10.06
N GLN A 199 2.55 -11.04 -9.25
CA GLN A 199 2.24 -9.65 -9.63
C GLN A 199 3.47 -8.74 -9.63
N ALA A 200 4.46 -8.99 -8.78
CA ALA A 200 5.68 -8.20 -8.67
C ALA A 200 6.72 -8.55 -9.76
N ARG A 201 6.62 -9.74 -10.37
CA ARG A 201 7.57 -10.18 -11.41
C ARG A 201 7.73 -9.17 -12.56
N PRO A 202 6.66 -8.70 -13.23
CA PRO A 202 6.80 -7.70 -14.30
C PRO A 202 7.52 -6.44 -13.84
N LEU A 203 7.28 -6.00 -12.59
CA LEU A 203 7.98 -4.84 -12.03
C LEU A 203 9.48 -5.10 -11.89
N ILE A 204 9.88 -6.26 -11.36
CA ILE A 204 11.29 -6.61 -11.20
C ILE A 204 12.00 -6.69 -12.57
N GLU A 205 11.30 -7.17 -13.60
CA GLU A 205 11.83 -7.28 -14.97
C GLU A 205 12.06 -5.91 -15.63
N VAL A 206 11.16 -4.94 -15.44
CA VAL A 206 11.27 -3.59 -16.03
C VAL A 206 12.06 -2.61 -15.17
N LEU A 207 12.26 -2.90 -13.88
CA LEU A 207 12.91 -1.97 -12.94
C LEU A 207 14.30 -1.52 -13.41
N PRO A 208 15.17 -2.38 -13.99
CA PRO A 208 16.44 -1.93 -14.53
C PRO A 208 16.32 -0.89 -15.65
N GLN A 209 15.32 -1.02 -16.52
CA GLN A 209 15.05 -0.04 -17.58
C GLN A 209 14.58 1.29 -17.00
N ILE A 210 13.68 1.24 -16.00
CA ILE A 210 13.21 2.44 -15.28
C ILE A 210 14.39 3.16 -14.61
N MET A 211 15.34 2.38 -14.07
CA MET A 211 16.54 2.91 -13.41
C MET A 211 17.67 3.29 -14.36
N GLY A 212 17.41 3.37 -15.67
CA GLY A 212 18.35 3.90 -16.65
C GLY A 212 19.53 2.98 -16.97
N ARG A 213 19.37 1.65 -16.87
CA ARG A 213 20.42 0.68 -17.24
C ARG A 213 20.93 0.89 -18.66
N ASP A 214 20.00 1.10 -19.60
CA ASP A 214 20.29 1.18 -21.03
C ASP A 214 20.49 2.62 -21.53
N GLY A 215 20.45 3.62 -20.62
CA GLY A 215 20.67 5.03 -20.94
C GLY A 215 20.02 5.98 -19.94
N LYS A 216 20.40 7.27 -20.01
CA LYS A 216 19.85 8.33 -19.15
C LYS A 216 18.34 8.49 -19.36
N LYS A 217 17.57 8.29 -18.30
CA LYS A 217 16.12 8.46 -18.23
C LYS A 217 15.76 9.74 -17.51
N LYS A 218 14.73 10.43 -17.97
CA LYS A 218 14.23 11.67 -17.36
C LYS A 218 12.80 11.49 -16.89
N TYR A 219 12.53 11.86 -15.65
CA TYR A 219 11.22 11.79 -15.02
C TYR A 219 10.80 13.16 -14.53
N LEU A 220 9.49 13.38 -14.50
CA LEU A 220 8.90 14.53 -13.84
C LEU A 220 8.39 14.10 -12.46
N ILE A 221 8.88 14.74 -11.40
CA ILE A 221 8.34 14.58 -10.05
C ILE A 221 7.29 15.67 -9.83
N LEU A 222 6.07 15.30 -9.43
CA LEU A 222 5.06 16.26 -9.00
C LEU A 222 4.88 16.20 -7.48
N PHE A 223 5.01 17.35 -6.83
CA PHE A 223 4.77 17.48 -5.40
C PHE A 223 3.30 17.80 -5.15
N GLN A 224 2.64 16.94 -4.39
CA GLN A 224 1.23 17.07 -4.07
C GLN A 224 1.04 17.48 -2.61
N ASN A 225 0.39 18.61 -2.38
CA ASN A 225 0.06 19.09 -1.04
C ASN A 225 -1.26 18.46 -0.60
N ASN A 226 -1.19 17.44 0.24
CA ASN A 226 -2.37 16.75 0.77
C ASN A 226 -3.12 17.55 1.86
N ALA A 227 -2.58 18.70 2.29
CA ALA A 227 -3.34 19.70 3.07
C ALA A 227 -4.44 20.41 2.25
N GLU A 228 -4.38 20.28 0.93
CA GLU A 228 -5.38 20.72 -0.04
C GLU A 228 -5.76 19.50 -0.87
N ILE A 229 -6.61 18.62 -0.33
CA ILE A 229 -6.78 17.29 -0.90
C ILE A 229 -7.32 17.35 -2.35
N ARG A 230 -6.73 16.51 -3.19
CA ARG A 230 -7.18 16.20 -4.55
C ARG A 230 -7.21 14.68 -4.72
N PRO A 231 -7.94 14.18 -5.73
CA PRO A 231 -8.14 12.74 -5.93
C PRO A 231 -6.86 11.91 -6.01
N THR A 232 -5.77 12.46 -6.55
CA THR A 232 -4.51 11.72 -6.73
C THR A 232 -3.54 11.83 -5.57
N GLY A 233 -3.83 12.61 -4.52
CA GLY A 233 -2.93 12.77 -3.38
C GLY A 233 -2.92 14.18 -2.79
N GLY A 234 -3.23 15.20 -3.59
CA GLY A 234 -3.19 16.58 -3.13
C GLY A 234 -3.07 17.55 -4.29
N PHE A 235 -3.22 18.83 -4.00
CA PHE A 235 -3.00 19.89 -4.98
C PHE A 235 -1.56 19.83 -5.51
N ILE A 236 -1.37 19.83 -6.84
CA ILE A 236 -0.04 19.84 -7.43
C ILE A 236 0.53 21.23 -7.18
N THR A 237 1.58 21.35 -6.37
CA THR A 237 2.14 22.66 -5.97
C THR A 237 3.43 23.01 -6.68
N ALA A 238 4.23 22.00 -7.03
CA ALA A 238 5.52 22.16 -7.64
C ALA A 238 5.87 20.92 -8.45
N TYR A 239 6.87 21.07 -9.31
CA TYR A 239 7.45 19.96 -10.06
C TYR A 239 8.97 20.02 -10.04
N ALA A 240 9.61 18.87 -10.25
CA ALA A 240 11.05 18.78 -10.47
C ALA A 240 11.37 17.81 -11.60
N TYR A 241 12.50 18.02 -12.26
CA TYR A 241 13.06 17.03 -13.16
C TYR A 241 14.02 16.13 -12.40
N LEU A 242 13.88 14.83 -12.59
CA LEU A 242 14.80 13.83 -12.08
C LEU A 242 15.45 13.13 -13.27
N THR A 243 16.77 12.98 -13.25
CA THR A 243 17.44 12.12 -14.22
C THR A 243 18.05 10.92 -13.53
N ILE A 244 17.90 9.75 -14.14
CA ILE A 244 18.48 8.51 -13.67
C ILE A 244 19.35 7.94 -14.79
N ASP A 245 20.62 7.69 -14.51
CA ASP A 245 21.56 7.09 -15.45
C ASP A 245 22.34 5.98 -14.74
N LYS A 246 22.13 4.72 -15.15
CA LYS A 246 22.72 3.53 -14.52
C LYS A 246 22.56 3.53 -12.99
N GLY A 247 21.35 3.84 -12.52
CA GLY A 247 21.04 3.95 -11.09
C GLY A 247 21.51 5.23 -10.40
N LYS A 248 22.31 6.08 -11.04
CA LYS A 248 22.69 7.38 -10.48
C LYS A 248 21.52 8.34 -10.60
N ILE A 249 21.02 8.81 -9.45
CA ILE A 249 19.89 9.73 -9.36
C ILE A 249 20.41 11.16 -9.21
N GLU A 250 19.97 12.05 -10.09
CA GLU A 250 20.31 13.47 -10.07
C GLU A 250 19.05 14.34 -10.23
N SER A 251 18.96 15.41 -9.44
CA SER A 251 17.95 16.46 -9.64
C SER A 251 18.39 17.37 -10.78
N ALA A 252 17.49 17.62 -11.73
CA ALA A 252 17.68 18.50 -12.88
C ALA A 252 16.83 19.78 -12.76
N GLY A 253 16.65 20.28 -11.53
CA GLY A 253 15.94 21.51 -11.21
C GLY A 253 14.48 21.31 -10.79
N SER A 254 13.89 22.35 -10.20
CA SER A 254 12.48 22.37 -9.81
C SER A 254 11.87 23.76 -10.02
N SER A 255 10.54 23.81 -10.08
CA SER A 255 9.81 25.06 -10.12
C SER A 255 8.42 24.95 -9.51
N ASP A 256 7.86 26.11 -9.24
CA ASP A 256 6.46 26.25 -8.90
C ASP A 256 5.59 25.81 -10.10
N ILE A 257 4.50 25.09 -9.83
CA ILE A 257 3.56 24.66 -10.87
C ILE A 257 2.92 25.84 -11.62
N TYR A 258 2.72 26.99 -10.95
CA TYR A 258 2.11 28.16 -11.56
C TYR A 258 2.98 28.72 -12.70
N LYS A 259 4.31 28.59 -12.60
CA LYS A 259 5.23 28.94 -13.70
C LYS A 259 5.03 28.04 -14.91
N LEU A 260 4.79 26.75 -14.67
CA LEU A 260 4.50 25.81 -15.75
C LEU A 260 3.17 26.16 -16.43
N ASP A 261 2.15 26.54 -15.66
CA ASP A 261 0.88 27.04 -16.21
C ASP A 261 1.05 28.28 -17.09
N GLU A 262 1.89 29.24 -16.67
CA GLU A 262 2.18 30.46 -17.44
C GLU A 262 2.83 30.16 -18.80
N THR A 263 3.50 29.02 -18.94
CA THR A 263 4.11 28.59 -20.20
C THR A 263 3.15 27.90 -21.17
N LEU A 264 1.88 27.69 -20.79
CA LEU A 264 0.87 27.11 -21.68
C LEU A 264 0.65 28.02 -22.90
N THR A 265 0.94 27.48 -24.09
CA THR A 265 0.76 28.20 -25.36
C THR A 265 -0.69 28.17 -25.84
N LYS A 266 -1.52 27.28 -25.28
CA LYS A 266 -2.92 27.10 -25.60
C LYS A 266 -3.75 27.00 -24.32
N LYS A 267 -4.92 27.64 -24.33
CA LYS A 267 -5.92 27.55 -23.26
C LYS A 267 -6.98 26.50 -23.60
N PHE A 268 -7.41 25.76 -22.59
CA PHE A 268 -8.50 24.78 -22.68
C PHE A 268 -9.62 25.21 -21.72
N PRO A 269 -10.89 25.00 -22.06
CA PRO A 269 -11.99 25.30 -21.14
C PRO A 269 -11.87 24.44 -19.87
N ALA A 270 -12.14 25.06 -18.72
CA ALA A 270 -12.20 24.33 -17.46
C ALA A 270 -13.36 23.32 -17.46
N PRO A 271 -13.18 22.11 -16.90
CA PRO A 271 -14.26 21.15 -16.74
C PRO A 271 -15.32 21.67 -15.77
N ALA A 272 -16.54 21.14 -15.88
CA ALA A 272 -17.70 21.59 -15.11
C ALA A 272 -17.48 21.70 -13.59
N PRO A 273 -16.77 20.76 -12.91
CA PRO A 273 -16.50 20.89 -11.48
C PRO A 273 -15.65 22.11 -11.12
N ILE A 274 -14.66 22.47 -11.95
CA ILE A 274 -13.84 23.68 -11.73
C ILE A 274 -14.72 24.91 -11.90
N LEU A 275 -15.46 25.00 -13.01
CA LEU A 275 -16.35 26.14 -13.27
C LEU A 275 -17.38 26.34 -12.15
N LYS A 276 -17.86 25.23 -11.56
CA LYS A 276 -18.86 25.25 -10.48
C LYS A 276 -18.28 25.64 -9.13
N TYR A 277 -17.09 25.14 -8.77
CA TYR A 277 -16.58 25.24 -7.39
C TYR A 277 -15.39 26.20 -7.22
N LEU A 278 -14.66 26.52 -8.29
CA LEU A 278 -13.57 27.48 -8.34
C LEU A 278 -13.98 28.73 -9.13
N PRO A 279 -14.51 29.77 -8.46
CA PRO A 279 -14.92 30.98 -9.16
C PRO A 279 -13.73 31.64 -9.87
N ASN A 280 -14.00 32.26 -11.02
CA ASN A 280 -13.03 32.97 -11.86
C ASN A 280 -11.95 32.07 -12.50
N VAL A 281 -12.08 30.75 -12.45
CA VAL A 281 -11.20 29.80 -13.15
C VAL A 281 -11.91 29.25 -14.38
N TYR A 282 -11.81 29.96 -15.50
CA TYR A 282 -12.51 29.58 -16.75
C TYR A 282 -11.72 28.63 -17.65
N ASN A 283 -10.41 28.53 -17.44
CA ASN A 283 -9.52 27.67 -18.22
C ASN A 283 -8.94 26.56 -17.34
N LEU A 284 -8.78 25.37 -17.91
CA LEU A 284 -8.07 24.28 -17.26
C LEU A 284 -6.57 24.59 -17.20
N ASN A 285 -6.01 24.54 -15.99
CA ASN A 285 -4.59 24.69 -15.72
C ASN A 285 -3.96 23.30 -15.46
N ILE A 286 -2.65 23.16 -15.66
CA ILE A 286 -1.85 21.97 -15.37
C ILE A 286 -2.00 21.56 -13.90
N ARG A 287 -1.97 22.53 -12.97
CA ARG A 287 -2.14 22.26 -11.53
C ARG A 287 -3.50 21.64 -11.16
N ASP A 288 -4.49 21.77 -12.03
CA ASP A 288 -5.86 21.29 -11.82
C ASP A 288 -6.21 20.03 -12.64
N THR A 289 -5.24 19.38 -13.29
CA THR A 289 -5.50 18.19 -14.13
C THR A 289 -5.76 16.91 -13.34
N ASN A 290 -5.55 16.93 -12.02
CA ASN A 290 -5.66 15.75 -11.17
C ASN A 290 -7.04 15.53 -10.53
N LEU A 291 -8.11 15.91 -11.23
CA LEU A 291 -9.50 15.80 -10.77
C LEU A 291 -10.13 14.41 -10.99
N SER A 292 -9.59 13.58 -11.86
CA SER A 292 -10.00 12.18 -11.97
C SER A 292 -9.41 11.39 -10.80
N PRO A 293 -10.19 10.53 -10.12
CA PRO A 293 -9.66 9.67 -9.08
C PRO A 293 -8.88 8.47 -9.63
N ASP A 294 -8.96 8.20 -10.94
CA ASP A 294 -8.03 7.31 -11.63
C ASP A 294 -6.78 8.11 -12.01
N PHE A 295 -5.66 7.73 -11.40
CA PHE A 295 -4.39 8.43 -11.54
C PHE A 295 -3.84 8.39 -12.98
N LEU A 296 -4.03 7.29 -13.72
CA LEU A 296 -3.59 7.21 -15.12
C LEU A 296 -4.33 8.24 -15.97
N ILE A 297 -5.65 8.38 -15.79
CA ILE A 297 -6.45 9.39 -16.50
C ILE A 297 -5.96 10.80 -16.15
N SER A 298 -5.73 11.08 -14.87
CA SER A 298 -5.22 12.37 -14.40
C SER A 298 -3.82 12.69 -14.96
N MET A 299 -2.91 11.70 -15.02
CA MET A 299 -1.56 11.91 -15.55
C MET A 299 -1.54 12.03 -17.07
N LYS A 300 -2.43 11.35 -17.80
CA LYS A 300 -2.64 11.60 -19.23
C LYS A 300 -3.16 13.01 -19.49
N GLN A 301 -4.09 13.50 -18.67
CA GLN A 301 -4.58 14.87 -18.77
C GLN A 301 -3.46 15.88 -18.46
N PHE A 302 -2.64 15.62 -17.44
CA PHE A 302 -1.45 16.42 -17.14
C PHE A 302 -0.51 16.46 -18.35
N GLU A 303 -0.16 15.30 -18.90
CA GLU A 303 0.77 15.19 -20.04
C GLU A 303 0.25 15.92 -21.28
N ASN A 304 -1.06 15.87 -21.54
CA ASN A 304 -1.68 16.60 -22.65
C ASN A 304 -1.49 18.11 -22.55
N LEU A 305 -1.60 18.69 -21.35
CA LEU A 305 -1.36 20.12 -21.14
C LEU A 305 0.15 20.43 -21.12
N TYR A 306 0.96 19.55 -20.51
CA TYR A 306 2.41 19.69 -20.47
C TYR A 306 3.04 19.75 -21.87
N LYS A 307 2.57 18.91 -22.81
CA LYS A 307 3.02 18.88 -24.23
C LYS A 307 2.78 20.18 -25.00
N VAL A 308 1.85 21.03 -24.55
CA VAL A 308 1.59 22.34 -25.19
C VAL A 308 2.14 23.50 -24.36
N SER A 309 2.94 23.20 -23.34
CA SER A 309 3.69 24.19 -22.56
C SER A 309 5.04 24.47 -23.23
N ALA A 310 5.56 25.69 -23.12
CA ALA A 310 6.89 26.03 -23.60
C ALA A 310 8.02 25.34 -22.79
N ALA A 311 7.67 24.69 -21.68
CA ALA A 311 8.58 23.90 -20.86
C ALA A 311 8.52 22.40 -21.19
N ASP A 312 7.86 21.99 -22.28
CA ASP A 312 7.81 20.59 -22.71
C ASP A 312 9.22 20.02 -22.91
N GLN A 313 9.46 18.88 -22.28
CA GLN A 313 10.71 18.14 -22.33
C GLN A 313 10.36 16.67 -22.43
N ASP A 314 11.16 15.91 -23.17
CA ASP A 314 10.94 14.48 -23.26
C ASP A 314 11.20 13.82 -21.89
N ILE A 315 10.14 13.21 -21.36
CA ILE A 315 10.12 12.51 -20.08
C ILE A 315 9.61 11.09 -20.31
N GLU A 316 10.06 10.16 -19.49
CA GLU A 316 9.75 8.73 -19.56
C GLU A 316 8.52 8.39 -18.71
N GLY A 317 8.22 9.24 -17.73
CA GLY A 317 7.12 9.07 -16.79
C GLY A 317 7.00 10.21 -15.78
N ILE A 318 5.95 10.13 -14.97
CA ILE A 318 5.63 11.04 -13.89
C ILE A 318 5.61 10.27 -12.58
N ILE A 319 6.29 10.80 -11.57
CA ILE A 319 6.31 10.29 -10.20
C ILE A 319 5.63 11.33 -9.32
N THR A 320 4.58 10.99 -8.60
CA THR A 320 3.99 11.93 -7.64
C THR A 320 4.38 11.56 -6.23
N VAL A 321 4.70 12.56 -5.41
CA VAL A 321 4.96 12.40 -3.98
C VAL A 321 4.14 13.40 -3.19
N ASP A 322 3.53 12.95 -2.11
CA ASP A 322 2.78 13.84 -1.21
C ASP A 322 3.61 14.27 0.01
N THR A 323 3.04 15.16 0.83
CA THR A 323 3.72 15.66 2.03
C THR A 323 3.95 14.58 3.08
N ASN A 324 3.13 13.52 3.15
CA ASN A 324 3.35 12.42 4.09
C ASN A 324 4.61 11.62 3.75
N PHE A 325 4.90 11.40 2.47
CA PHE A 325 6.16 10.79 2.06
C PHE A 325 7.37 11.59 2.59
N VAL A 326 7.36 12.91 2.39
CA VAL A 326 8.41 13.82 2.86
C VAL A 326 8.57 13.75 4.39
N LEU A 327 7.46 13.82 5.13
CA LEU A 327 7.47 13.75 6.60
C LEU A 327 8.00 12.41 7.11
N ASN A 328 7.57 11.30 6.51
CA ASN A 328 8.01 9.97 6.90
C ASN A 328 9.51 9.76 6.59
N MET A 329 10.00 10.33 5.49
CA MET A 329 11.42 10.28 5.15
C MET A 329 12.26 11.09 6.14
N ILE A 330 11.83 12.30 6.52
CA ILE A 330 12.51 13.12 7.55
C ILE A 330 12.60 12.39 8.90
N LYS A 331 11.55 11.65 9.30
CA LYS A 331 11.60 10.85 10.54
C LYS A 331 12.70 9.77 10.52
N VAL A 332 13.06 9.25 9.35
CA VAL A 332 14.12 8.25 9.18
C VAL A 332 15.50 8.90 9.03
N LEU A 333 15.60 9.91 8.17
CA LEU A 333 16.88 10.57 7.85
C LEU A 333 17.36 11.50 8.96
N GLY A 334 16.42 12.06 9.73
CA GLY A 334 16.65 13.18 10.63
C GLY A 334 16.32 14.52 9.96
N PRO A 335 16.49 15.64 10.70
CA PRO A 335 16.25 16.97 10.18
C PRO A 335 17.03 17.28 8.90
N ILE A 336 16.39 17.97 7.97
CA ILE A 336 17.00 18.43 6.72
C ILE A 336 17.39 19.90 6.91
N GLU A 337 18.63 20.26 6.60
CA GLU A 337 19.09 21.65 6.68
C GLU A 337 19.36 22.20 5.29
N VAL A 338 18.76 23.33 4.98
CA VAL A 338 18.88 24.02 3.70
C VAL A 338 18.93 25.52 3.96
N GLU A 339 19.93 26.19 3.40
CA GLU A 339 20.08 27.66 3.47
C GLU A 339 20.02 28.19 4.92
N GLY A 340 20.63 27.45 5.87
CA GLY A 340 20.65 27.78 7.30
C GLY A 340 19.31 27.57 8.04
N THR A 341 18.28 27.08 7.36
CA THR A 341 17.00 26.70 7.97
C THR A 341 16.93 25.19 8.16
N LYS A 342 16.58 24.77 9.37
CA LYS A 342 16.36 23.37 9.73
C LYS A 342 14.89 23.01 9.56
N TYR A 343 14.63 21.93 8.82
CA TYR A 343 13.31 21.39 8.53
C TYR A 343 13.11 20.06 9.25
N THR A 344 12.05 19.96 10.06
CA THR A 344 11.72 18.76 10.84
C THR A 344 10.28 18.32 10.62
N ALA A 345 9.98 17.08 11.03
CA ALA A 345 8.62 16.54 11.03
C ALA A 345 7.89 16.77 12.37
N ASP A 346 8.49 17.54 13.28
CA ASP A 346 7.94 17.81 14.61
C ASP A 346 6.74 18.76 14.50
N ILE A 347 5.74 18.59 15.36
CA ILE A 347 4.60 19.50 15.40
C ILE A 347 5.00 20.77 16.14
N VAL A 348 4.69 21.93 15.57
CA VAL A 348 4.91 23.25 16.18
C VAL A 348 3.59 23.88 16.60
N ASP A 349 3.61 24.63 17.70
CA ASP A 349 2.40 25.19 18.33
C ASP A 349 1.76 26.30 17.48
N GLU A 350 2.55 27.04 16.69
CA GLU A 350 2.10 28.17 15.88
C GLU A 350 1.00 27.78 14.89
N CYS A 351 1.12 26.58 14.30
CA CYS A 351 0.14 26.06 13.35
C CYS A 351 -0.53 24.76 13.81
N ALA A 352 -0.10 24.13 14.90
CA ALA A 352 -0.45 22.75 15.24
C ALA A 352 -0.23 21.79 14.05
N CYS A 353 0.86 21.99 13.33
CA CYS A 353 1.22 21.28 12.11
C CYS A 353 2.74 20.99 12.09
N PRO A 354 3.22 20.09 11.21
CA PRO A 354 4.65 19.83 11.08
C PRO A 354 5.46 21.09 10.76
N GLN A 355 6.62 21.21 11.40
CA GLN A 355 7.51 22.36 11.30
C GLN A 355 7.90 22.67 9.85
N ILE A 356 8.20 21.65 9.04
CA ILE A 356 8.49 21.84 7.61
C ILE A 356 7.32 22.50 6.86
N ILE A 357 6.07 22.13 7.15
CA ILE A 357 4.90 22.75 6.51
C ILE A 357 4.81 24.21 6.94
N TYR A 358 4.97 24.49 8.24
CA TYR A 358 4.97 25.85 8.75
C TYR A 358 6.04 26.74 8.08
N GLN A 359 7.29 26.25 7.98
CA GLN A 359 8.37 27.01 7.36
C GLN A 359 8.15 27.23 5.87
N LEU A 360 7.68 26.21 5.14
CA LEU A 360 7.39 26.32 3.71
C LEU A 360 6.25 27.30 3.41
N GLU A 361 5.21 27.30 4.24
CA GLU A 361 4.11 28.24 4.10
C GLU A 361 4.51 29.65 4.56
N LYS A 362 5.33 29.78 5.61
CA LYS A 362 5.93 31.07 5.99
C LYS A 362 6.79 31.65 4.87
N PHE A 363 7.65 30.85 4.27
CA PHE A 363 8.47 31.26 3.14
C PHE A 363 7.60 31.72 1.94
N ALA A 364 6.52 30.99 1.65
CA ALA A 364 5.63 31.29 0.53
C ALA A 364 4.68 32.49 0.76
N ASP A 365 4.09 32.61 1.94
CA ASP A 365 2.95 33.50 2.21
C ASP A 365 3.27 34.74 3.07
N GLU A 366 4.45 34.81 3.70
CA GLU A 366 4.79 35.98 4.54
C GLU A 366 5.09 37.21 3.65
N PRO A 367 4.43 38.36 3.89
CA PRO A 367 4.69 39.59 3.14
C PRO A 367 6.13 40.06 3.33
N VAL A 368 6.78 40.49 2.25
CA VAL A 368 8.10 41.13 2.28
C VAL A 368 8.07 42.44 1.53
N ASN A 369 9.01 43.34 1.84
CA ASN A 369 9.07 44.70 1.29
C ASN A 369 9.63 44.79 -0.15
N PHE A 370 9.75 43.66 -0.85
CA PHE A 370 10.17 43.57 -2.25
C PHE A 370 9.19 42.65 -3.00
N GLU A 371 9.07 42.79 -4.32
CA GLU A 371 8.35 41.78 -5.10
C GLU A 371 9.08 40.45 -4.93
N LYS A 372 8.48 39.51 -4.18
CA LYS A 372 9.06 38.16 -3.94
C LYS A 372 9.27 37.35 -5.23
N GLY A 373 8.92 37.92 -6.39
CA GLY A 373 8.82 37.24 -7.67
C GLY A 373 7.99 35.95 -7.57
N ASN A 374 8.13 35.12 -8.60
CA ASN A 374 7.57 33.77 -8.64
C ASN A 374 8.50 32.74 -7.94
N GLU A 375 9.24 33.12 -6.89
CA GLU A 375 10.21 32.26 -6.17
C GLU A 375 9.65 31.58 -4.90
N ARG A 376 8.33 31.69 -4.66
CA ARG A 376 7.65 31.18 -3.44
C ARG A 376 7.92 29.71 -3.10
N LYS A 377 8.28 28.89 -4.10
CA LYS A 377 8.58 27.46 -3.95
C LYS A 377 10.02 27.10 -4.38
N ALA A 378 10.91 28.08 -4.56
CA ALA A 378 12.30 27.85 -4.94
C ALA A 378 13.04 26.91 -3.97
N ILE A 379 12.71 27.01 -2.67
CA ILE A 379 13.27 26.18 -1.60
C ILE A 379 12.97 24.68 -1.74
N ILE A 380 12.00 24.28 -2.56
CA ILE A 380 11.69 22.86 -2.81
C ILE A 380 12.83 22.16 -3.55
N SER A 381 13.53 22.82 -4.49
CA SER A 381 14.65 22.18 -5.20
C SER A 381 15.79 21.83 -4.25
N PRO A 382 16.32 22.79 -3.45
CA PRO A 382 17.38 22.49 -2.50
C PRO A 382 16.94 21.47 -1.44
N LEU A 383 15.70 21.51 -0.97
CA LEU A 383 15.16 20.50 -0.04
C LEU A 383 15.14 19.09 -0.64
N MET A 384 14.69 18.94 -1.88
CA MET A 384 14.69 17.65 -2.57
C MET A 384 16.13 17.16 -2.81
N GLN A 385 17.01 18.03 -3.28
CA GLN A 385 18.43 17.71 -3.50
C GLN A 385 19.10 17.25 -2.21
N GLN A 386 18.86 17.97 -1.11
CA GLN A 386 19.38 17.61 0.20
C GLN A 386 18.80 16.29 0.69
N MET A 387 17.49 16.04 0.51
CA MET A 387 16.87 14.76 0.86
C MET A 387 17.48 13.60 0.08
N ILE A 388 17.63 13.72 -1.25
CA ILE A 388 18.27 12.70 -2.10
C ILE A 388 19.70 12.46 -1.62
N THR A 389 20.44 13.53 -1.34
CA THR A 389 21.82 13.45 -0.84
C THR A 389 21.88 12.71 0.49
N MET A 390 20.99 13.02 1.43
CA MET A 390 20.88 12.33 2.72
C MET A 390 20.48 10.85 2.58
N ILE A 391 19.62 10.49 1.63
CA ILE A 391 19.30 9.09 1.32
C ILE A 391 20.54 8.36 0.80
N LEU A 392 21.22 8.93 -0.19
CA LEU A 392 22.41 8.33 -0.82
C LEU A 392 23.65 8.35 0.09
N SER A 393 23.67 9.15 1.15
CA SER A 393 24.75 9.15 2.14
C SER A 393 24.37 8.44 3.43
N ALA A 394 23.17 7.83 3.49
CA ALA A 394 22.68 7.21 4.71
C ALA A 394 23.56 6.02 5.14
N PRO A 395 23.85 5.88 6.45
CA PRO A 395 24.57 4.73 6.97
C PRO A 395 23.77 3.43 6.75
N GLN A 396 24.47 2.30 6.68
CA GLN A 396 23.88 0.96 6.44
C GLN A 396 22.69 0.67 7.36
N SER A 397 22.77 1.08 8.63
CA SER A 397 21.71 0.89 9.62
C SER A 397 20.39 1.60 9.32
N LYS A 398 20.39 2.63 8.46
CA LYS A 398 19.16 3.35 8.06
C LYS A 398 18.50 2.79 6.80
N TRP A 399 19.22 2.08 5.94
CA TRP A 399 18.71 1.57 4.67
C TRP A 399 17.45 0.70 4.80
N PRO A 400 17.33 -0.22 5.77
CA PRO A 400 16.12 -1.00 5.93
C PRO A 400 14.89 -0.14 6.28
N HIS A 401 15.09 0.93 7.05
CA HIS A 401 14.04 1.89 7.37
C HIS A 401 13.68 2.77 6.17
N ILE A 402 14.66 3.20 5.37
CA ILE A 402 14.42 3.96 4.13
C ILE A 402 13.59 3.11 3.14
N ILE A 403 14.03 1.87 2.89
CA ILE A 403 13.33 0.93 1.99
C ILE A 403 11.92 0.65 2.52
N SER A 404 11.78 0.36 3.82
CA SER A 404 10.46 0.15 4.43
C SER A 404 9.54 1.36 4.29
N THR A 405 10.06 2.58 4.42
CA THR A 405 9.30 3.82 4.26
C THR A 405 8.90 4.06 2.81
N ILE A 406 9.75 3.74 1.84
CA ILE A 406 9.40 3.84 0.41
C ILE A 406 8.31 2.82 0.06
N LEU A 407 8.48 1.55 0.47
CA LEU A 407 7.49 0.50 0.22
C LEU A 407 6.16 0.77 0.89
N SER A 408 6.16 1.25 2.14
CA SER A 408 4.92 1.66 2.81
C SER A 408 4.27 2.84 2.11
N SER A 409 5.06 3.79 1.58
CA SER A 409 4.54 4.94 0.85
C SER A 409 3.86 4.56 -0.46
N PHE A 410 4.33 3.52 -1.17
CA PHE A 410 3.58 2.96 -2.29
C PHE A 410 2.26 2.33 -1.86
N SER A 411 2.28 1.47 -0.83
CA SER A 411 1.08 0.80 -0.29
C SER A 411 0.03 1.79 0.23
N GLN A 412 0.47 2.86 0.89
CA GLN A 412 -0.38 3.91 1.45
C GLN A 412 -0.76 5.00 0.42
N LYS A 413 -0.26 4.88 -0.82
CA LYS A 413 -0.47 5.79 -1.95
C LYS A 413 0.02 7.22 -1.68
N HIS A 414 1.17 7.33 -1.03
CA HIS A 414 1.96 8.57 -0.90
C HIS A 414 2.95 8.75 -2.05
N ILE A 415 3.24 7.67 -2.79
CA ILE A 415 3.96 7.69 -4.06
C ILE A 415 3.09 7.01 -5.11
N LEU A 416 2.91 7.63 -6.28
CA LEU A 416 2.25 7.03 -7.44
C LEU A 416 3.12 7.18 -8.68
N LEU A 417 3.03 6.21 -9.58
CA LEU A 417 3.88 6.09 -10.77
C LEU A 417 3.03 6.06 -12.04
N TYR A 418 3.45 6.86 -13.02
CA TYR A 418 2.95 6.83 -14.40
C TYR A 418 4.13 6.73 -15.34
N PHE A 419 4.08 5.82 -16.30
CA PHE A 419 5.07 5.65 -17.34
C PHE A 419 4.42 5.72 -18.73
N LYS A 420 5.14 6.29 -19.69
CA LYS A 420 4.70 6.31 -21.09
C LYS A 420 4.88 4.95 -21.76
N GLU A 421 5.93 4.23 -21.37
CA GLU A 421 6.23 2.89 -21.88
C GLU A 421 5.24 1.87 -21.31
N ALA A 422 4.63 1.07 -22.18
CA ALA A 422 3.50 0.22 -21.83
C ALA A 422 3.89 -0.92 -20.89
N ALA A 423 5.06 -1.54 -21.05
CA ALA A 423 5.50 -2.61 -20.16
C ALA A 423 5.74 -2.07 -18.74
N ALA A 424 6.41 -0.92 -18.60
CA ALA A 424 6.62 -0.24 -17.33
C ALA A 424 5.30 0.17 -16.66
N GLN A 425 4.37 0.76 -17.43
CA GLN A 425 3.06 1.15 -16.91
C GLN A 425 2.24 -0.07 -16.46
N ASN A 426 2.19 -1.13 -17.27
CA ASN A 426 1.49 -2.37 -16.92
C ASN A 426 2.09 -3.00 -15.66
N ALA A 427 3.41 -2.95 -15.50
CA ALA A 427 4.09 -3.50 -14.34
C ALA A 427 3.73 -2.78 -13.03
N VAL A 428 3.70 -1.44 -13.03
CA VAL A 428 3.29 -0.68 -11.84
C VAL A 428 1.79 -0.78 -11.55
N GLU A 429 0.96 -1.01 -12.56
CA GLU A 429 -0.47 -1.28 -12.36
C GLU A 429 -0.71 -2.62 -11.66
N LYS A 430 0.05 -3.67 -12.01
CA LYS A 430 -0.10 -4.99 -11.39
C LYS A 430 0.18 -5.00 -9.89
N VAL A 431 1.06 -4.12 -9.41
CA VAL A 431 1.38 -3.96 -7.99
C VAL A 431 0.66 -2.78 -7.32
N ASN A 432 -0.32 -2.17 -8.00
CA ASN A 432 -1.10 -1.03 -7.50
C ASN A 432 -0.30 0.25 -7.20
N PHE A 433 0.83 0.47 -7.87
CA PHE A 433 1.62 1.70 -7.73
C PHE A 433 1.14 2.81 -8.66
N ALA A 434 0.23 2.50 -9.59
CA ALA A 434 -0.31 3.43 -10.58
C ALA A 434 -1.66 4.05 -10.20
N GLY A 435 -2.13 3.90 -8.95
CA GLY A 435 -3.31 4.62 -8.42
C GLY A 435 -4.59 4.47 -9.26
N ARG A 436 -4.79 3.32 -9.91
CA ARG A 436 -5.95 3.07 -10.78
C ARG A 436 -7.23 2.93 -9.95
N VAL A 437 -8.37 3.26 -10.54
CA VAL A 437 -9.67 2.85 -9.98
C VAL A 437 -9.92 1.40 -10.38
N TYR A 438 -10.17 0.54 -9.40
CA TYR A 438 -10.34 -0.89 -9.66
C TYR A 438 -11.65 -1.19 -10.39
N ASN A 439 -11.53 -1.93 -11.49
CA ASN A 439 -12.64 -2.76 -11.94
C ASN A 439 -12.71 -3.98 -11.02
N TYR A 440 -13.83 -4.14 -10.32
CA TYR A 440 -14.01 -5.15 -9.27
C TYR A 440 -15.42 -5.72 -9.41
N GLU A 441 -15.52 -7.05 -9.51
CA GLU A 441 -16.75 -7.77 -9.88
C GLU A 441 -17.75 -7.88 -8.72
N ASP A 442 -17.24 -7.95 -7.49
CA ASP A 442 -18.05 -8.01 -6.27
C ASP A 442 -18.37 -6.58 -5.77
N ASP A 443 -18.64 -6.44 -4.47
CA ASP A 443 -19.00 -5.15 -3.89
C ASP A 443 -17.79 -4.22 -3.74
N TYR A 444 -18.03 -2.93 -3.96
CA TYR A 444 -16.98 -1.91 -4.07
C TYR A 444 -17.39 -0.64 -3.32
N PHE A 445 -16.43 -0.01 -2.67
CA PHE A 445 -16.63 1.30 -2.07
C PHE A 445 -15.36 2.13 -2.20
N TYR A 446 -15.50 3.32 -2.78
CA TYR A 446 -14.41 4.29 -2.85
C TYR A 446 -14.95 5.69 -2.59
N LEU A 447 -14.55 6.24 -1.44
CA LEU A 447 -14.76 7.63 -1.10
C LEU A 447 -13.60 8.46 -1.66
N ASN A 448 -13.92 9.47 -2.45
CA ASN A 448 -12.96 10.37 -3.07
C ASN A 448 -13.36 11.83 -2.87
N GLU A 449 -12.45 12.63 -2.35
CA GLU A 449 -12.67 14.00 -1.89
C GLU A 449 -11.80 14.99 -2.67
N THR A 450 -12.26 16.23 -2.77
CA THR A 450 -11.61 17.30 -3.54
C THR A 450 -11.90 18.64 -2.87
N ASN A 451 -10.91 19.16 -2.15
CA ASN A 451 -11.05 20.40 -1.37
C ASN A 451 -10.81 21.66 -2.21
N PHE A 452 -11.86 22.38 -2.56
CA PHE A 452 -11.84 23.65 -3.27
C PHE A 452 -11.78 24.89 -2.34
N GLY A 453 -11.30 24.73 -1.11
CA GLY A 453 -11.21 25.78 -0.08
C GLY A 453 -9.97 26.67 -0.17
N GLY A 454 -8.91 26.26 -0.88
CA GLY A 454 -7.66 27.00 -1.07
C GLY A 454 -6.77 27.18 0.18
N ALA A 455 -7.34 27.06 1.37
CA ALA A 455 -6.60 26.96 2.62
C ALA A 455 -6.19 25.51 2.92
N LYS A 456 -5.23 25.32 3.83
CA LYS A 456 -4.62 24.03 4.20
C LYS A 456 -5.47 23.26 5.21
N SER A 457 -6.79 23.36 5.07
CA SER A 457 -7.77 22.87 6.05
C SER A 457 -7.66 21.37 6.29
N ASN A 458 -7.25 20.56 5.30
CA ASN A 458 -7.08 19.11 5.48
C ASN A 458 -6.01 18.74 6.51
N LEU A 459 -5.11 19.66 6.92
CA LEU A 459 -4.22 19.45 8.07
C LEU A 459 -4.98 19.13 9.36
N TYR A 460 -6.19 19.65 9.48
CA TYR A 460 -6.95 19.66 10.73
C TYR A 460 -8.20 18.79 10.68
N ILE A 461 -8.70 18.44 9.49
CA ILE A 461 -9.91 17.63 9.35
C ILE A 461 -9.67 16.23 9.93
N LYS A 462 -10.56 15.84 10.86
CA LYS A 462 -10.67 14.47 11.37
C LYS A 462 -11.89 13.82 10.77
N GLN A 463 -11.72 12.63 10.23
CA GLN A 463 -12.77 11.87 9.57
C GLN A 463 -13.00 10.54 10.28
N THR A 464 -14.25 10.08 10.31
CA THR A 464 -14.59 8.69 10.62
C THR A 464 -15.67 8.22 9.67
N LEU A 465 -15.67 6.91 9.38
CA LEU A 465 -16.65 6.33 8.48
C LEU A 465 -17.24 5.06 9.08
N LYS A 466 -18.56 5.00 9.11
CA LYS A 466 -19.34 3.82 9.50
C LYS A 466 -20.16 3.30 8.33
N GLN A 467 -20.07 2.01 8.07
CA GLN A 467 -20.82 1.32 7.03
C GLN A 467 -21.63 0.16 7.61
N ILE A 468 -22.94 0.17 7.39
CA ILE A 468 -23.86 -0.90 7.76
C ILE A 468 -24.35 -1.57 6.49
N ILE A 469 -24.21 -2.90 6.42
CA ILE A 469 -24.55 -3.73 5.27
C ILE A 469 -25.60 -4.74 5.70
N THR A 470 -26.75 -4.70 5.04
CA THR A 470 -27.89 -5.59 5.30
C THR A 470 -28.34 -6.26 4.02
N LYS A 471 -29.08 -7.37 4.15
CA LYS A 471 -29.73 -8.04 3.03
C LYS A 471 -31.24 -8.04 3.23
N THR A 472 -31.97 -7.77 2.16
CA THR A 472 -33.43 -7.94 2.15
C THR A 472 -33.80 -9.43 2.03
N LYS A 473 -35.08 -9.77 2.22
CA LYS A 473 -35.59 -11.13 2.01
C LYS A 473 -35.34 -11.65 0.58
N ASN A 474 -35.28 -10.75 -0.40
CA ASN A 474 -35.07 -11.07 -1.81
C ASN A 474 -33.56 -11.15 -2.18
N GLY A 475 -32.66 -11.03 -1.20
CA GLY A 475 -31.22 -11.12 -1.40
C GLY A 475 -30.55 -9.82 -1.88
N GLN A 476 -31.31 -8.73 -2.08
CA GLN A 476 -30.75 -7.42 -2.42
C GLN A 476 -29.94 -6.85 -1.25
N ILE A 477 -28.76 -6.31 -1.54
CA ILE A 477 -27.88 -5.69 -0.55
C ILE A 477 -28.25 -4.22 -0.35
N ASN A 478 -28.51 -3.84 0.89
CA ASN A 478 -28.75 -2.46 1.29
C ASN A 478 -27.59 -1.97 2.15
N LYS A 479 -27.13 -0.76 1.84
CA LYS A 479 -26.00 -0.13 2.54
C LYS A 479 -26.40 1.22 3.11
N LYS A 480 -26.02 1.45 4.36
CA LYS A 480 -26.04 2.75 5.01
C LYS A 480 -24.62 3.18 5.33
N ILE A 481 -24.19 4.32 4.79
CA ILE A 481 -22.89 4.92 5.06
C ILE A 481 -23.11 6.19 5.87
N THR A 482 -22.30 6.37 6.90
CA THR A 482 -22.24 7.59 7.70
C THR A 482 -20.80 8.05 7.74
N ILE A 483 -20.55 9.26 7.24
CA ILE A 483 -19.23 9.90 7.23
C ILE A 483 -19.32 11.11 8.16
N GLU A 484 -18.47 11.14 9.18
CA GLU A 484 -18.39 12.26 10.11
C GLU A 484 -17.08 13.00 9.90
N TYR A 485 -17.19 14.32 9.77
CA TYR A 485 -16.08 15.25 9.66
C TYR A 485 -16.08 16.16 10.87
N LYS A 486 -14.94 16.27 11.53
CA LYS A 486 -14.71 17.20 12.63
C LYS A 486 -13.55 18.12 12.29
N TYR A 487 -13.75 19.42 12.45
CA TYR A 487 -12.74 20.43 12.24
C TYR A 487 -12.35 21.08 13.58
N PRO A 488 -11.50 20.45 14.41
CA PRO A 488 -11.23 20.91 15.78
C PRO A 488 -10.41 22.20 15.90
N ARG A 489 -9.73 22.64 14.83
CA ARG A 489 -8.87 23.83 14.86
C ARG A 489 -9.73 25.09 14.67
N ARG A 490 -9.48 26.13 15.47
CA ARG A 490 -10.05 27.48 15.32
C ARG A 490 -9.66 28.09 13.97
N ALA A 491 -10.49 28.99 13.43
CA ALA A 491 -10.18 29.70 12.19
C ALA A 491 -8.95 30.60 12.33
N ASP A 492 -8.11 30.64 11.29
CA ASP A 492 -7.03 31.63 11.17
C ASP A 492 -7.56 32.94 10.53
N ASN A 493 -6.82 34.04 10.68
CA ASN A 493 -7.13 35.27 9.97
C ASN A 493 -6.72 35.16 8.50
N CYS A 494 -7.68 34.81 7.65
CA CYS A 494 -7.50 34.68 6.20
C CYS A 494 -7.76 35.98 5.42
N SER A 495 -7.85 37.14 6.09
CA SER A 495 -7.95 38.43 5.39
C SER A 495 -6.69 38.70 4.56
N LEU A 496 -6.89 39.33 3.40
CA LEU A 496 -5.79 39.86 2.57
C LEU A 496 -5.04 41.01 3.26
N GLU A 497 -5.65 41.65 4.25
CA GLU A 497 -5.07 42.76 5.03
C GLU A 497 -4.36 42.29 6.31
N ARG A 498 -4.13 40.98 6.47
CA ARG A 498 -3.47 40.45 7.66
C ARG A 498 -2.05 41.00 7.79
N LYS A 499 -1.70 41.50 8.98
CA LYS A 499 -0.37 42.05 9.28
C LYS A 499 0.68 40.99 9.62
N GLY A 500 0.27 39.73 9.77
CA GLY A 500 1.15 38.60 10.10
C GLY A 500 0.35 37.30 10.26
N GLY A 501 1.08 36.19 10.41
CA GLY A 501 0.51 34.84 10.50
C GLY A 501 0.11 34.25 9.15
N LEU A 502 -0.28 32.98 9.19
CA LEU A 502 -0.66 32.19 8.02
C LEU A 502 -2.17 31.94 7.98
N CYS A 503 -2.71 31.77 6.77
CA CYS A 503 -4.08 31.30 6.56
C CYS A 503 -4.03 29.80 6.24
N LEU A 504 -3.93 28.97 7.28
CA LEU A 504 -3.95 27.52 7.11
C LEU A 504 -5.33 26.96 7.43
N ALA A 505 -5.94 27.40 8.53
CA ALA A 505 -7.25 26.99 8.97
C ALA A 505 -8.36 27.88 8.39
N GLY A 506 -8.65 27.72 7.10
CA GLY A 506 -9.77 28.37 6.41
C GLY A 506 -11.05 27.54 6.38
N ILE A 507 -12.05 28.01 5.64
CA ILE A 507 -13.29 27.25 5.40
C ILE A 507 -12.97 26.03 4.53
N TYR A 508 -13.33 24.84 4.99
CA TYR A 508 -13.21 23.61 4.21
C TYR A 508 -14.38 23.51 3.23
N ARG A 509 -14.08 23.37 1.94
CA ARG A 509 -15.07 23.35 0.85
C ARG A 509 -14.81 22.10 0.03
N ASP A 510 -15.61 21.06 0.18
CA ASP A 510 -15.26 19.75 -0.35
C ASP A 510 -16.31 19.21 -1.32
N TRP A 511 -15.83 18.77 -2.48
CA TRP A 511 -16.59 18.00 -3.45
C TRP A 511 -16.35 16.51 -3.18
N ILE A 512 -17.36 15.88 -2.61
CA ILE A 512 -17.35 14.48 -2.22
C ILE A 512 -17.93 13.62 -3.34
N ARG A 513 -17.25 12.53 -3.66
CA ARG A 513 -17.63 11.54 -4.67
C ARG A 513 -17.52 10.14 -4.08
N ILE A 514 -18.58 9.36 -4.23
CA ILE A 514 -18.69 8.01 -3.69
C ILE A 514 -18.95 7.07 -4.86
N TYR A 515 -17.95 6.26 -5.19
CA TYR A 515 -18.02 5.26 -6.26
C TYR A 515 -18.41 3.91 -5.68
N VAL A 516 -19.46 3.31 -6.25
CA VAL A 516 -20.05 2.04 -5.83
C VAL A 516 -20.32 1.17 -7.06
N PRO A 517 -20.71 -0.12 -6.93
CA PRO A 517 -20.94 -0.99 -8.09
C PRO A 517 -21.93 -0.36 -9.08
N LEU A 518 -21.66 -0.54 -10.37
CA LEU A 518 -22.52 -0.05 -11.45
C LEU A 518 -23.93 -0.62 -11.33
N GLY A 519 -24.95 0.23 -11.42
CA GLY A 519 -26.37 -0.14 -11.21
C GLY A 519 -26.85 -0.02 -9.76
N SER A 520 -26.06 0.59 -8.87
CA SER A 520 -26.52 0.92 -7.51
C SER A 520 -27.54 2.05 -7.54
N THR A 521 -28.47 2.08 -6.59
CA THR A 521 -29.55 3.08 -6.56
C THR A 521 -29.57 3.79 -5.21
N LEU A 522 -29.42 5.12 -5.24
CA LEU A 522 -29.53 5.95 -4.04
C LEU A 522 -30.98 5.94 -3.54
N ILE A 523 -31.17 5.59 -2.27
CA ILE A 523 -32.48 5.58 -1.59
C ILE A 523 -32.69 6.88 -0.84
N LYS A 524 -31.70 7.28 -0.03
CA LYS A 524 -31.78 8.45 0.83
C LYS A 524 -30.40 9.05 1.00
N SER A 525 -30.34 10.38 1.12
CA SER A 525 -29.11 11.09 1.47
C SER A 525 -29.39 12.33 2.30
N SER A 526 -28.45 12.72 3.15
CA SER A 526 -28.50 13.96 3.92
C SER A 526 -27.10 14.44 4.33
N GLY A 527 -26.98 15.72 4.71
CA GLY A 527 -25.74 16.30 5.24
C GLY A 527 -24.93 17.13 4.24
N LEU A 528 -25.38 17.26 3.00
CA LEU A 528 -24.80 18.14 1.99
C LEU A 528 -25.61 19.42 1.82
N GLU A 529 -25.02 20.42 1.16
CA GLU A 529 -25.68 21.69 0.83
C GLU A 529 -26.82 21.50 -0.19
N GLN A 530 -26.64 20.55 -1.10
CA GLN A 530 -27.64 20.12 -2.08
C GLN A 530 -27.75 18.60 -2.03
N ASN A 531 -28.89 18.06 -2.47
CA ASN A 531 -29.05 16.61 -2.59
C ASN A 531 -27.95 16.04 -3.50
N PHE A 532 -27.51 14.81 -3.19
CA PHE A 532 -26.57 14.10 -4.04
C PHE A 532 -27.12 13.97 -5.46
N THR A 533 -26.24 14.17 -6.43
CA THR A 533 -26.50 13.80 -7.82
C THR A 533 -25.98 12.38 -8.05
N THR A 534 -26.72 11.61 -8.85
CA THR A 534 -26.32 10.27 -9.26
C THR A 534 -25.90 10.31 -10.72
N GLY A 535 -24.78 9.66 -11.04
CA GLY A 535 -24.29 9.52 -12.40
C GLY A 535 -23.47 8.25 -12.56
N GLU A 536 -22.77 8.15 -13.68
CA GLU A 536 -21.83 7.07 -13.98
C GLU A 536 -20.48 7.68 -14.31
N ASP A 537 -19.42 7.12 -13.72
CA ASP A 537 -18.05 7.47 -14.04
C ASP A 537 -17.14 6.27 -13.75
N LEU A 538 -16.10 6.09 -14.56
CA LEU A 538 -15.11 5.00 -14.43
C LEU A 538 -15.71 3.58 -14.33
N GLY A 539 -16.86 3.34 -14.99
CA GLY A 539 -17.56 2.06 -14.93
C GLY A 539 -18.22 1.76 -13.58
N LYS A 540 -18.53 2.80 -12.80
CA LYS A 540 -19.16 2.73 -11.47
C LYS A 540 -20.37 3.64 -11.41
N THR A 541 -21.28 3.34 -10.50
CA THR A 541 -22.29 4.33 -10.10
C THR A 541 -21.60 5.36 -9.21
N LEU A 542 -21.80 6.64 -9.52
CA LEU A 542 -21.25 7.77 -8.79
C LEU A 542 -22.37 8.47 -8.02
N PHE A 543 -22.20 8.62 -6.71
CA PHE A 543 -22.95 9.59 -5.92
C PHE A 543 -22.03 10.76 -5.59
N GLU A 544 -22.37 11.96 -6.02
CA GLU A 544 -21.55 13.15 -5.78
C GLU A 544 -22.33 14.30 -5.16
N GLY A 545 -21.61 15.19 -4.48
CA GLY A 545 -22.16 16.46 -4.03
C GLY A 545 -21.14 17.30 -3.30
N PHE A 546 -21.59 18.40 -2.69
CA PHE A 546 -20.70 19.41 -2.12
C PHE A 546 -21.13 19.80 -0.72
N PHE A 547 -20.17 20.04 0.17
CA PHE A 547 -20.42 20.60 1.48
C PHE A 547 -19.32 21.55 1.93
N THR A 548 -19.70 22.42 2.85
CA THR A 548 -18.79 23.36 3.51
C THR A 548 -18.73 23.05 5.00
N LEU A 549 -17.53 23.03 5.56
CA LEU A 549 -17.28 22.87 6.99
C LEU A 549 -16.41 24.02 7.50
N ARG A 550 -16.96 24.77 8.45
CA ARG A 550 -16.22 25.85 9.11
C ARG A 550 -15.31 25.28 10.20
N PRO A 551 -14.19 25.96 10.52
CA PRO A 551 -13.39 25.71 11.71
C PRO A 551 -14.27 25.58 12.97
N GLU A 552 -13.89 24.67 13.88
CA GLU A 552 -14.64 24.24 15.08
C GLU A 552 -15.99 23.56 14.80
N GLY A 553 -16.32 23.33 13.53
CA GLY A 553 -17.56 22.69 13.11
C GLY A 553 -17.48 21.15 13.08
N ILE A 554 -18.67 20.56 12.91
CA ILE A 554 -18.87 19.14 12.62
C ILE A 554 -19.84 19.03 11.44
N ALA A 555 -19.55 18.14 10.49
CA ALA A 555 -20.47 17.75 9.42
C ALA A 555 -20.70 16.24 9.48
N LYS A 556 -21.94 15.82 9.25
CA LYS A 556 -22.32 14.41 9.21
C LYS A 556 -23.09 14.14 7.92
N ILE A 557 -22.50 13.33 7.05
CA ILE A 557 -23.07 12.94 5.77
C ILE A 557 -23.59 11.51 5.90
N GLU A 558 -24.85 11.29 5.54
CA GLU A 558 -25.47 9.98 5.53
C GLU A 558 -26.00 9.66 4.14
N ILE A 559 -25.70 8.46 3.65
CA ILE A 559 -26.29 7.92 2.41
C ILE A 559 -26.81 6.51 2.66
N GLU A 560 -27.93 6.18 2.03
CA GLU A 560 -28.52 4.85 1.98
C GLU A 560 -28.76 4.47 0.52
N TYR A 561 -28.29 3.31 0.09
CA TYR A 561 -28.41 2.84 -1.29
C TYR A 561 -28.56 1.32 -1.38
N THR A 562 -29.14 0.85 -2.48
CA THR A 562 -29.14 -0.58 -2.85
C THR A 562 -27.98 -0.87 -3.79
N SER A 563 -27.29 -1.99 -3.56
CA SER A 563 -26.25 -2.51 -4.45
C SER A 563 -26.81 -3.66 -5.31
N PRO A 564 -26.46 -3.74 -6.61
CA PRO A 564 -26.89 -4.82 -7.50
C PRO A 564 -26.09 -6.11 -7.28
N VAL A 565 -25.06 -6.07 -6.43
CA VAL A 565 -24.20 -7.22 -6.13
C VAL A 565 -25.03 -8.32 -5.49
N LYS A 566 -24.87 -9.53 -6.04
CA LYS A 566 -25.50 -10.74 -5.52
C LYS A 566 -24.61 -11.41 -4.49
N LEU A 567 -25.22 -12.01 -3.48
CA LEU A 567 -24.51 -12.85 -2.51
C LEU A 567 -24.15 -14.20 -3.15
N ASP A 568 -22.86 -14.53 -3.15
CA ASP A 568 -22.33 -15.83 -3.56
C ASP A 568 -21.29 -16.28 -2.53
N PRO A 569 -21.36 -17.48 -1.95
CA PRO A 569 -21.55 -17.80 -0.51
C PRO A 569 -20.87 -16.91 0.56
N ASN A 570 -19.82 -16.16 0.22
CA ASN A 570 -19.24 -15.10 1.05
C ASN A 570 -19.41 -13.73 0.37
N TYR A 571 -19.87 -12.73 1.11
CA TYR A 571 -19.90 -11.35 0.65
C TYR A 571 -18.48 -10.78 0.62
N LYS A 572 -18.03 -10.31 -0.55
CA LYS A 572 -16.74 -9.65 -0.71
C LYS A 572 -16.93 -8.15 -0.96
N LEU A 573 -16.15 -7.34 -0.25
CA LEU A 573 -16.15 -5.88 -0.38
C LEU A 573 -14.71 -5.38 -0.52
N LEU A 574 -14.41 -4.71 -1.63
CA LEU A 574 -13.20 -3.95 -1.80
C LEU A 574 -13.43 -2.48 -1.40
N ILE A 575 -12.68 -2.02 -0.40
CA ILE A 575 -12.62 -0.63 0.05
C ILE A 575 -11.32 -0.03 -0.50
N GLN A 576 -11.45 0.90 -1.43
CA GLN A 576 -10.30 1.58 -2.02
C GLN A 576 -9.97 2.86 -1.23
N LYS A 577 -8.70 3.04 -0.89
CA LYS A 577 -8.15 4.23 -0.24
C LYS A 577 -7.85 5.30 -1.28
N GLN A 578 -8.24 6.55 -0.97
CA GLN A 578 -7.79 7.72 -1.69
C GLN A 578 -6.32 8.04 -1.33
N PRO A 579 -5.46 8.29 -2.33
CA PRO A 579 -4.12 8.83 -2.10
C PRO A 579 -4.12 10.11 -1.25
N GLY A 580 -3.08 10.34 -0.45
CA GLY A 580 -2.89 11.59 0.32
C GLY A 580 -3.79 11.80 1.56
N VAL A 581 -4.95 11.15 1.62
CA VAL A 581 -5.86 11.25 2.79
C VAL A 581 -5.20 10.59 4.02
N PRO A 582 -5.26 11.23 5.20
CA PRO A 582 -4.82 10.62 6.46
C PRO A 582 -5.56 9.33 6.78
N ASN A 583 -4.93 8.44 7.55
CA ASN A 583 -5.58 7.20 7.97
C ASN A 583 -6.74 7.52 8.92
N PHE A 584 -7.97 7.21 8.52
CA PHE A 584 -9.17 7.37 9.35
C PHE A 584 -9.77 6.02 9.74
N SER A 585 -10.53 6.02 10.84
CA SER A 585 -11.18 4.81 11.36
C SER A 585 -12.37 4.42 10.48
N TYR A 586 -12.39 3.16 10.07
CA TYR A 586 -13.46 2.57 9.29
C TYR A 586 -14.16 1.47 10.10
N ASP A 587 -15.44 1.68 10.39
CA ASP A 587 -16.28 0.80 11.19
C ASP A 587 -17.31 0.09 10.30
N ILE A 588 -17.37 -1.25 10.39
CA ILE A 588 -18.26 -2.03 9.52
C ILE A 588 -19.11 -2.98 10.35
N GLU A 589 -20.41 -2.95 10.06
CA GLU A 589 -21.37 -3.95 10.49
C GLU A 589 -21.97 -4.61 9.26
N ALA A 590 -21.73 -5.91 9.08
CA ALA A 590 -22.24 -6.66 7.94
C ALA A 590 -23.08 -7.83 8.42
N PHE A 591 -24.34 -7.87 7.98
CA PHE A 591 -25.30 -8.95 8.28
C PHE A 591 -25.44 -9.21 9.80
N GLY A 592 -25.48 -8.14 10.60
CA GLY A 592 -25.59 -8.20 12.07
C GLY A 592 -24.30 -8.58 12.79
N LYS A 593 -23.17 -8.73 12.08
CA LYS A 593 -21.84 -9.00 12.67
C LYS A 593 -21.00 -7.74 12.63
N LYS A 594 -20.49 -7.32 13.78
CA LYS A 594 -19.51 -6.22 13.88
C LYS A 594 -18.13 -6.72 13.47
N ILE A 595 -17.52 -6.05 12.50
CA ILE A 595 -16.13 -6.23 12.12
C ILE A 595 -15.29 -5.29 13.00
N LYS A 596 -14.13 -5.76 13.46
CA LYS A 596 -13.22 -4.91 14.25
C LYS A 596 -12.84 -3.68 13.44
N ALA A 597 -13.03 -2.50 14.03
CA ALA A 597 -12.59 -1.21 13.49
C ALA A 597 -11.12 -1.25 13.06
N PHE A 598 -10.80 -0.58 11.96
CA PHE A 598 -9.43 -0.50 11.45
C PHE A 598 -9.15 0.86 10.81
N PRO A 599 -7.90 1.34 10.84
CA PRO A 599 -7.49 2.46 10.00
C PRO A 599 -7.47 2.02 8.53
N LEU A 600 -8.01 2.83 7.63
CA LEU A 600 -7.86 2.62 6.18
C LEU A 600 -6.52 3.20 5.72
N ASP A 601 -5.45 2.45 5.92
CA ASP A 601 -4.08 2.82 5.56
C ASP A 601 -3.66 2.33 4.16
N SER A 602 -4.28 1.27 3.66
CA SER A 602 -4.18 0.81 2.28
C SER A 602 -5.53 0.29 1.75
N ASP A 603 -5.59 -0.06 0.47
CA ASP A 603 -6.76 -0.74 -0.09
C ASP A 603 -7.04 -2.04 0.65
N LYS A 604 -8.32 -2.30 0.95
CA LYS A 604 -8.71 -3.41 1.81
C LYS A 604 -9.86 -4.20 1.24
N GLU A 605 -9.62 -5.48 0.99
CA GLU A 605 -10.66 -6.46 0.69
C GLU A 605 -11.15 -7.15 1.96
N LEU A 606 -12.47 -7.23 2.12
CA LEU A 606 -13.14 -7.88 3.22
C LEU A 606 -14.00 -9.03 2.71
N ILE A 607 -13.87 -10.19 3.34
CA ILE A 607 -14.67 -11.37 3.05
C ILE A 607 -15.52 -11.68 4.28
N VAL A 608 -16.84 -11.56 4.16
CA VAL A 608 -17.79 -11.71 5.25
C VAL A 608 -18.77 -12.82 4.92
N LYS A 609 -18.98 -13.75 5.86
CA LYS A 609 -20.05 -14.75 5.77
C LYS A 609 -21.38 -14.11 6.20
N PRO A 610 -22.41 -14.05 5.32
CA PRO A 610 -23.69 -13.38 5.61
C PRO A 610 -24.55 -14.00 6.72
#